data_AF-A0A1I0L2W5-F1
#
_entry.id   AF-A0A1I0L2W5-F1
#
_cell.length_a   1.000
_cell.length_b   1.000
_cell.length_c   1.000
_cell.angle_alpha   90.00
_cell.angle_beta   90.00
_cell.angle_gamma   90.00
#
_symmetry.space_group_name_H-M   'P 1'
#
loop_
_entity.id
_entity.type
_entity.pdbx_description
1 polymer ?
#
loop_
_entity_poly.entity_id
_entity_poly.type
_entity_poly.pdbx_seq_one_letter_code
_entity_poly.pdbx_strand_id
1 'polypeptide(L)'
;MAESYRVEVIPQPVSLARICMWVQAGLGAVGLLLLLTLVGGMEANAAGAALLLFAVPLGAILLIGFAAYRMTSRRRWVRVAGLVVESLLVLNGLWSLLGEVSLGTLLNMALAAAVVWLLFTRQSAAWFDR
;
A
#
# COMPACT_ATOMS: atom_id res chain seq x y z
N MET A 1 -26.65 0.39 -34.60
CA MET A 1 -25.23 0.02 -34.50
C MET A 1 -24.96 -0.28 -33.04
N ALA A 2 -24.75 -1.54 -32.67
CA ALA A 2 -24.46 -1.91 -31.29
C ALA A 2 -22.98 -1.62 -31.04
N GLU A 3 -22.68 -0.55 -30.30
CA GLU A 3 -21.35 -0.38 -29.73
C GLU A 3 -21.08 -1.59 -28.83
N SER A 4 -20.17 -2.44 -29.29
CA SER A 4 -19.58 -3.50 -28.49
C SER A 4 -18.94 -2.83 -27.26
N TYR A 5 -19.65 -2.85 -26.13
CA TYR A 5 -19.06 -2.60 -24.81
C TYR A 5 -18.01 -3.69 -24.59
N ARG A 6 -16.79 -3.46 -25.09
CA ARG A 6 -15.64 -4.25 -24.66
C ARG A 6 -15.43 -3.91 -23.20
N VAL A 7 -15.95 -4.78 -22.34
CA VAL A 7 -15.52 -4.83 -20.94
C VAL A 7 -14.03 -5.13 -20.98
N GLU A 8 -13.20 -4.09 -20.97
CA GLU A 8 -11.75 -4.25 -20.94
C GLU A 8 -11.38 -4.78 -19.56
N VAL A 9 -11.18 -6.09 -19.52
CA VAL A 9 -10.84 -6.83 -18.30
C VAL A 9 -9.45 -6.40 -17.83
N ILE A 10 -9.37 -5.83 -16.63
CA ILE A 10 -8.10 -5.55 -15.97
C ILE A 10 -7.34 -6.86 -15.81
N PRO A 11 -6.05 -6.95 -16.22
CA PRO A 11 -5.26 -8.16 -16.03
C PRO A 11 -5.26 -8.60 -14.57
N GLN A 12 -5.41 -9.91 -14.34
CA GLN A 12 -5.37 -10.50 -13.01
C GLN A 12 -4.21 -9.99 -12.13
N PRO A 13 -2.95 -9.87 -12.60
CA PRO A 13 -1.87 -9.38 -11.74
C PRO A 13 -2.07 -7.93 -11.26
N VAL A 14 -2.66 -7.07 -12.09
CA VAL A 14 -2.94 -5.66 -11.71
C VAL A 14 -4.11 -5.61 -10.72
N SER A 15 -5.13 -6.45 -10.93
CA SER A 15 -6.26 -6.57 -10.01
C SER A 15 -5.82 -7.08 -8.63
N LEU A 16 -5.01 -8.15 -8.59
CA LEU A 16 -4.47 -8.71 -7.35
C LEU A 16 -3.56 -7.71 -6.64
N ALA A 17 -2.67 -7.04 -7.36
CA ALA A 17 -1.81 -6.00 -6.79
C ALA A 17 -2.64 -4.88 -6.14
N ARG A 18 -3.71 -4.44 -6.82
CA ARG A 18 -4.65 -3.45 -6.28
C ARG A 18 -5.37 -3.95 -5.03
N ILE A 19 -5.82 -5.21 -5.00
CA ILE A 19 -6.47 -5.80 -3.83
C ILE A 19 -5.49 -5.88 -2.66
N CYS A 20 -4.25 -6.33 -2.89
CA CYS A 20 -3.21 -6.36 -1.86
C CYS A 20 -2.94 -4.97 -1.27
N MET A 21 -2.81 -3.94 -2.12
CA MET A 21 -2.65 -2.56 -1.67
C MET A 21 -3.84 -2.07 -0.84
N TRP A 22 -5.08 -2.40 -1.23
CA TRP A 22 -6.26 -2.06 -0.42
C TRP A 22 -6.29 -2.79 0.92
N VAL A 23 -5.88 -4.05 0.95
CA VAL A 23 -5.75 -4.82 2.19
C VAL A 23 -4.68 -4.20 3.09
N GLN A 24 -3.51 -3.82 2.55
CA GLN A 24 -2.47 -3.12 3.30
C GLN A 24 -2.96 -1.79 3.87
N ALA A 25 -3.60 -0.96 3.05
CA ALA A 25 -4.15 0.32 3.50
C ALA A 25 -5.24 0.13 4.56
N GLY A 26 -6.12 -0.85 4.39
CA GLY A 26 -7.17 -1.19 5.36
C GLY A 26 -6.61 -1.68 6.69
N LEU A 27 -5.69 -2.64 6.66
CA LEU A 27 -5.02 -3.13 7.87
C LEU A 27 -4.21 -2.03 8.57
N GLY A 28 -3.50 -1.21 7.80
CA GLY A 28 -2.77 -0.05 8.31
C GLY A 28 -3.70 0.96 8.97
N ALA A 29 -4.84 1.26 8.36
CA ALA A 29 -5.83 2.17 8.92
C ALA A 29 -6.42 1.63 10.24
N VAL A 30 -6.75 0.33 10.30
CA VAL A 30 -7.21 -0.32 11.54
C VAL A 30 -6.13 -0.23 12.62
N GLY A 31 -4.88 -0.55 12.29
CA GLY A 31 -3.75 -0.43 13.23
C GLY A 31 -3.57 1.00 13.74
N LEU A 32 -3.67 1.99 12.85
CA LEU A 32 -3.58 3.41 13.21
C LEU A 32 -4.73 3.85 14.12
N LEU A 33 -5.97 3.41 13.85
CA LEU A 33 -7.12 3.70 14.70
C LEU A 33 -6.93 3.13 16.11
N LEU A 34 -6.45 1.89 16.23
CA LEU A 34 -6.14 1.29 17.53
C LEU A 34 -5.08 2.11 18.28
N LEU A 35 -4.00 2.52 17.60
CA LEU A 35 -2.97 3.37 18.20
C LEU A 35 -3.52 4.72 18.68
N LEU A 36 -4.40 5.35 17.89
CA LEU A 36 -5.06 6.59 18.28
C LEU A 36 -5.94 6.42 19.53
N THR A 37 -6.65 5.29 19.67
CA THR A 37 -7.45 5.03 20.88
C THR A 37 -6.58 4.89 22.13
N LEU A 38 -5.38 4.31 22.01
CA LEU A 38 -4.43 4.20 23.13
C LEU A 38 -3.87 5.56 23.54
N VAL A 39 -3.57 6.43 22.57
CA VAL A 39 -3.06 7.79 22.84
C VAL A 39 -4.10 8.68 23.52
N GLY A 40 -5.40 8.45 23.29
CA GLY A 40 -6.47 9.17 23.98
C GLY A 40 -6.45 9.05 25.52
N GLY A 41 -5.74 8.05 26.06
CA GLY A 41 -5.55 7.88 27.51
C GLY A 41 -4.27 8.50 28.07
N MET A 42 -3.44 9.17 27.26
CA MET A 42 -2.16 9.74 27.67
C MET A 42 -2.27 11.19 28.14
N GLU A 43 -1.29 11.66 28.91
CA GLU A 43 -1.17 13.08 29.25
C GLU A 43 -0.90 13.95 28.01
N ALA A 44 -1.44 15.18 28.00
CA ALA A 44 -1.48 16.05 26.82
C ALA A 44 -0.12 16.31 26.16
N ASN A 45 0.94 16.49 26.95
CA ASN A 45 2.30 16.72 26.43
C ASN A 45 2.88 15.48 25.75
N ALA A 46 2.57 14.28 26.25
CA ALA A 46 3.02 13.03 25.64
C ALA A 46 2.18 12.68 24.39
N ALA A 47 0.88 13.00 24.41
CA ALA A 47 -0.01 12.82 23.28
C ALA A 47 0.41 13.65 22.05
N GLY A 48 0.82 14.91 22.26
CA GLY A 48 1.27 15.79 21.17
C GLY A 48 2.47 15.23 20.39
N ALA A 49 3.47 14.69 21.11
CA ALA A 49 4.64 14.05 20.48
C ALA A 49 4.26 12.73 19.78
N ALA A 50 3.39 11.91 20.38
CA ALA A 50 2.93 10.65 19.80
C ALA A 50 2.15 10.87 18.49
N LEU A 51 1.33 11.93 18.40
CA LEU A 51 0.57 12.28 17.20
C LEU A 51 1.48 12.63 16.01
N LEU A 52 2.62 13.29 16.24
CA LEU A 52 3.59 13.58 15.18
C LEU A 52 4.22 12.30 14.62
N LEU A 53 4.49 11.31 15.49
CA LEU A 53 5.02 10.01 15.05
C LEU A 53 4.01 9.25 14.18
N PHE A 54 2.71 9.47 14.37
CA PHE A 54 1.66 8.88 13.53
C PHE A 54 1.52 9.49 12.14
N ALA A 55 2.16 10.63 11.87
CA ALA A 55 2.16 11.22 10.52
C ALA A 55 2.81 10.29 9.49
N VAL A 56 3.86 9.55 9.89
CA VAL A 56 4.57 8.61 9.01
C VAL A 56 3.69 7.43 8.57
N PRO A 57 3.08 6.63 9.49
CA PRO A 57 2.19 5.54 9.09
C PRO A 57 0.95 6.04 8.35
N LEU A 58 0.39 7.20 8.73
CA LEU A 58 -0.71 7.82 7.99
C LEU A 58 -0.31 8.14 6.55
N GLY A 59 0.86 8.75 6.35
CA GLY A 59 1.40 9.05 5.02
C GLY A 59 1.56 7.79 4.18
N ALA A 60 2.09 6.70 4.76
CA ALA A 60 2.22 5.42 4.08
C ALA A 60 0.86 4.85 3.65
N ILE A 61 -0.14 4.82 4.55
CA ILE A 61 -1.50 4.34 4.25
C ILE A 61 -2.12 5.14 3.10
N LEU A 62 -2.01 6.47 3.15
CA LEU A 62 -2.53 7.35 2.12
C LEU A 62 -1.83 7.13 0.77
N LEU A 63 -0.51 6.95 0.75
CA LEU A 63 0.25 6.67 -0.47
C LEU A 63 -0.14 5.32 -1.10
N ILE A 64 -0.28 4.27 -0.28
CA ILE A 64 -0.72 2.94 -0.76
C ILE A 64 -2.14 3.03 -1.31
N GLY A 65 -3.08 3.63 -0.56
CA GLY A 65 -4.46 3.81 -0.99
C GLY A 65 -4.58 4.64 -2.27
N PHE A 66 -3.78 5.72 -2.39
CA PHE A 66 -3.70 6.53 -3.59
C PHE A 66 -3.15 5.74 -4.78
N ALA A 67 -2.10 4.95 -4.60
CA ALA A 67 -1.57 4.06 -5.64
C ALA A 67 -2.62 3.03 -6.08
N ALA A 68 -3.32 2.40 -5.13
CA ALA A 68 -4.38 1.42 -5.40
C ALA A 68 -5.58 2.04 -6.15
N TYR A 69 -5.92 3.29 -5.84
CA TYR A 69 -6.96 4.03 -6.55
C TYR A 69 -6.51 4.35 -7.99
N ARG A 70 -5.28 4.83 -8.16
CA ARG A 70 -4.72 5.22 -9.45
C ARG A 70 -4.32 4.04 -10.33
N MET A 71 -4.21 2.83 -9.80
CA MET A 71 -3.99 1.58 -10.57
C MET A 71 -5.08 1.29 -11.61
N THR A 72 -6.21 1.98 -11.59
CA THR A 72 -7.21 1.94 -12.68
C THR A 72 -6.82 2.80 -13.89
N SER A 73 -5.88 3.72 -13.71
CA SER A 73 -5.33 4.56 -14.77
C SER A 73 -4.19 3.82 -15.48
N ARG A 74 -4.27 3.67 -16.81
CA ARG A 74 -3.27 3.00 -17.67
C ARG A 74 -1.92 3.72 -17.77
N ARG A 75 -1.62 4.63 -16.85
CA ARG A 75 -0.45 5.49 -16.98
C ARG A 75 0.79 4.80 -16.42
N ARG A 76 1.86 4.76 -17.21
CA ARG A 76 3.17 4.21 -16.84
C ARG A 76 3.72 4.71 -15.50
N TRP A 77 3.50 5.99 -15.17
CA TRP A 77 3.96 6.57 -13.90
C TRP A 77 3.29 5.93 -12.68
N VAL A 78 2.06 5.43 -12.80
CA VAL A 78 1.35 4.76 -11.68
C VAL A 78 2.04 3.46 -11.32
N ARG A 79 2.49 2.69 -12.32
CA ARG A 79 3.28 1.48 -12.11
C ARG A 79 4.58 1.78 -11.39
N VAL A 80 5.29 2.81 -11.84
CA VAL A 80 6.57 3.22 -11.23
C VAL A 80 6.34 3.71 -9.80
N ALA A 81 5.33 4.54 -9.56
CA ALA A 81 4.98 5.00 -8.22
C ALA A 81 4.62 3.84 -7.28
N GLY A 82 3.80 2.88 -7.74
CA GLY A 82 3.47 1.68 -6.98
C GLY A 82 4.69 0.83 -6.65
N LEU A 83 5.58 0.60 -7.63
CA LEU A 83 6.84 -0.10 -7.39
C LEU A 83 7.71 0.62 -6.37
N VAL A 84 7.84 1.95 -6.47
CA VAL A 84 8.66 2.74 -5.54
C VAL A 84 8.07 2.66 -4.13
N VAL A 85 6.77 2.91 -3.96
CA VAL A 85 6.11 2.87 -2.65
C VAL A 85 6.25 1.49 -2.01
N GLU A 86 5.92 0.43 -2.73
CA GLU A 86 5.98 -0.93 -2.17
C GLU A 86 7.42 -1.41 -1.92
N SER A 87 8.38 -1.03 -2.78
CA SER A 87 9.79 -1.34 -2.51
C SER A 87 10.29 -0.63 -1.25
N LEU A 88 9.89 0.62 -1.03
CA LEU A 88 10.21 1.34 0.21
C LEU A 88 9.59 0.66 1.43
N LEU A 89 8.37 0.12 1.32
CA LEU A 89 7.74 -0.64 2.39
C LEU A 89 8.46 -1.96 2.69
N VAL A 90 8.93 -2.67 1.66
CA VAL A 90 9.77 -3.87 1.85
C VAL A 90 11.07 -3.50 2.56
N LEU A 91 11.75 -2.44 2.13
CA LEU A 91 12.99 -1.96 2.76
C LEU A 91 12.75 -1.54 4.22
N ASN A 92 11.65 -0.86 4.50
CA ASN A 92 11.25 -0.51 5.86
C ASN A 92 10.99 -1.76 6.71
N GLY A 93 10.30 -2.76 6.14
CA GLY A 93 10.08 -4.06 6.80
C GLY A 93 11.39 -4.75 7.14
N LEU A 94 12.34 -4.80 6.19
CA LEU A 94 13.69 -5.35 6.41
C LEU A 94 14.45 -4.61 7.51
N TRP A 95 14.35 -3.28 7.55
CA TRP A 95 14.93 -2.47 8.63
C TRP A 95 14.30 -2.80 9.98
N SER A 96 12.98 -2.96 10.05
CA SER A 96 12.28 -3.36 11.27
C SER A 96 12.68 -4.76 11.75
N LEU A 97 13.13 -5.66 10.87
CA LEU A 97 13.65 -6.97 11.28
C LEU A 97 14.93 -6.90 12.12
N LEU A 98 15.67 -5.79 12.07
CA LEU A 98 16.85 -5.56 12.91
C LEU A 98 16.49 -5.18 14.36
N GLY A 99 15.23 -4.83 14.61
CA GLY A 99 14.71 -4.49 15.93
C GLY A 99 13.65 -5.48 16.39
N GLU A 100 12.43 -4.99 16.64
CA GLU A 100 11.30 -5.84 17.02
C GLU A 100 10.54 -6.37 15.80
N VAL A 101 10.47 -7.70 15.71
CA VAL A 101 9.68 -8.39 14.69
C VAL A 101 8.27 -8.61 15.20
N SER A 102 7.29 -8.05 14.49
CA SER A 102 5.88 -8.32 14.73
C SER A 102 5.25 -9.08 13.56
N LEU A 103 4.19 -9.84 13.83
CA LEU A 103 3.39 -10.48 12.78
C LEU A 103 2.84 -9.45 11.77
N GLY A 104 2.48 -8.25 12.24
CA GLY A 104 2.03 -7.16 11.38
C GLY A 104 3.11 -6.70 10.41
N THR A 105 4.36 -6.58 10.88
CA THR A 105 5.52 -6.23 10.05
C THR A 105 5.76 -7.28 8.97
N LEU A 106 5.74 -8.57 9.34
CA LEU A 106 5.93 -9.67 8.40
C LEU A 106 4.81 -9.74 7.35
N LEU A 107 3.55 -9.58 7.78
CA LEU A 107 2.40 -9.59 6.88
C LEU A 107 2.45 -8.42 5.89
N ASN A 108 2.74 -7.21 6.38
CA ASN A 108 2.86 -6.03 5.53
C ASN A 108 4.01 -6.18 4.51
N MET A 109 5.16 -6.69 4.96
CA MET A 109 6.31 -6.95 4.10
C MET A 109 5.99 -8.02 3.02
N ALA A 110 5.30 -9.09 3.40
CA ALA A 110 4.90 -10.15 2.45
C ALA A 110 3.92 -9.63 1.39
N LEU A 111 2.93 -8.82 1.79
CA LEU A 111 2.01 -8.17 0.86
C LEU A 111 2.73 -7.21 -0.07
N ALA A 112 3.63 -6.38 0.45
CA ALA A 112 4.41 -5.44 -0.35
C ALA A 112 5.29 -6.17 -1.38
N ALA A 113 5.97 -7.24 -0.96
CA ALA A 113 6.77 -8.07 -1.85
C ALA A 113 5.91 -8.73 -2.94
N ALA A 114 4.71 -9.21 -2.60
CA ALA A 114 3.77 -9.77 -3.56
C ALA A 114 3.32 -8.73 -4.59
N VAL A 115 3.02 -7.50 -4.16
CA VAL A 115 2.64 -6.41 -5.06
C VAL A 115 3.77 -6.05 -6.02
N VAL A 116 5.00 -5.93 -5.50
CA VAL A 116 6.20 -5.70 -6.32
C VAL A 116 6.34 -6.79 -7.38
N TRP A 117 6.25 -8.07 -6.98
CA TRP A 117 6.31 -9.20 -7.90
C TRP A 117 5.24 -9.13 -9.00
N LEU A 118 3.98 -8.87 -8.60
CA LEU A 118 2.86 -8.74 -9.55
C LEU A 118 3.04 -7.58 -10.52
N LEU A 119 3.65 -6.47 -10.09
CA LEU A 119 3.96 -5.31 -10.92
C LEU A 119 5.17 -5.49 -11.85
N PHE A 120 6.06 -6.44 -11.55
CA PHE A 120 7.15 -6.84 -12.44
C PHE A 120 6.69 -7.74 -13.59
N THR A 121 5.53 -8.40 -13.47
CA THR A 121 5.01 -9.29 -14.52
C THR A 121 4.82 -8.57 -15.87
N ARG A 122 5.19 -9.22 -16.98
CA ARG A 122 5.04 -8.65 -18.35
C ARG A 122 3.61 -8.20 -18.69
N GLN A 123 2.60 -8.91 -18.18
CA GLN A 123 1.19 -8.56 -18.35
C GLN A 123 0.83 -7.23 -17.69
N SER A 124 1.43 -6.93 -16.53
CA SER A 124 1.26 -5.66 -15.84
C SER A 124 1.92 -4.53 -16.67
N ALA A 125 3.18 -4.74 -17.09
CA ALA A 125 3.88 -3.79 -17.96
C ALA A 125 3.06 -3.39 -19.20
N ALA A 126 2.57 -4.39 -19.93
CA ALA A 126 1.78 -4.20 -21.14
C ALA A 126 0.43 -3.49 -20.92
N TRP A 127 -0.07 -3.41 -19.69
CA TRP A 127 -1.30 -2.67 -19.35
C TRP A 127 -1.02 -1.20 -19.06
N PHE A 128 0.09 -0.90 -18.39
CA PHE A 128 0.50 0.47 -18.04
C PHE A 128 1.25 1.22 -19.17
N ASP A 129 1.70 0.51 -20.20
CA ASP A 129 2.37 1.09 -21.38
C ASP A 129 1.39 1.39 -22.54
N ARG A 130 0.07 1.28 -22.32
CA ARG A 130 -1.00 1.62 -23.29
C ARG A 130 -1.59 3.00 -23.02
#